data_AF-A0AAW2HD21-F1
#
_entry.id   AF-A0AAW2HD21-F1
#
_cell.length_a   1.000
_cell.length_b   1.000
_cell.length_c   1.000
_cell.angle_alpha   90.00
_cell.angle_beta   90.00
_cell.angle_gamma   90.00
#
_symmetry.space_group_name_H-M   'P 1'
#
loop_
_entity.id
_entity.type
_entity.pdbx_description
1 polymer ?
#
loop_
_entity_poly.entity_id
_entity_poly.type
_entity_poly.pdbx_seq_one_letter_code
_entity_poly.pdbx_strand_id
1 'polypeptide(L)'
;MGCCTTVLHLSEDNARIILLAFFAVLYMLAGAVLFQFLESEVELKMSRDYWNMYYSFRNDCRKLLNGNFDDNNYTIEIYMDRVHRLLYAYGNASSAGVINKRRRWDFAGSFHFVGTIVSTIGESTFSYYPGS
;
A
#
# COMPACT_ATOMS: atom_id res chain seq x y z
N MET A 1 -25.26 48.17 -23.94
CA MET A 1 -25.76 47.65 -22.64
C MET A 1 -25.50 46.13 -22.53
N GLY A 2 -24.25 45.66 -22.62
CA GLY A 2 -23.97 44.21 -22.69
C GLY A 2 -22.58 43.78 -22.21
N CYS A 3 -21.83 44.67 -21.55
CA CYS A 3 -20.46 44.37 -21.09
C CYS A 3 -20.43 43.91 -19.62
N CYS A 4 -21.39 44.34 -18.80
CA CYS A 4 -21.40 43.99 -17.36
C CYS A 4 -21.95 42.59 -17.09
N THR A 5 -22.87 42.08 -17.92
CA THR A 5 -23.48 40.75 -17.74
C THR A 5 -22.50 39.61 -18.04
N THR A 6 -21.60 39.76 -19.00
CA THR A 6 -20.56 38.74 -19.29
C THR A 6 -19.49 38.68 -18.20
N VAL A 7 -19.10 39.82 -17.62
CA VAL A 7 -18.12 39.85 -16.50
C VAL A 7 -18.74 39.31 -15.21
N LEU A 8 -19.99 39.66 -14.92
CA LEU A 8 -20.75 39.07 -13.80
C LEU A 8 -20.94 37.56 -13.99
N HIS A 9 -21.31 37.11 -15.20
CA HIS A 9 -21.48 35.69 -15.50
C HIS A 9 -20.15 34.92 -15.41
N LEU A 10 -19.04 35.48 -15.91
CA LEU A 10 -17.71 34.91 -15.69
C LEU A 10 -17.36 34.84 -14.20
N SER A 11 -17.70 35.87 -13.41
CA SER A 11 -17.42 35.86 -11.96
C SER A 11 -18.28 34.84 -11.20
N GLU A 12 -19.54 34.65 -11.61
CA GLU A 12 -20.46 33.65 -11.06
C GLU A 12 -20.03 32.23 -11.43
N ASP A 13 -19.63 32.02 -12.68
CA ASP A 13 -19.09 30.74 -13.15
C ASP A 13 -17.75 30.42 -12.48
N ASN A 14 -16.85 31.40 -12.33
CA ASN A 14 -15.61 31.22 -11.59
C ASN A 14 -15.87 30.87 -10.13
N ALA A 15 -16.84 31.52 -9.47
CA ALA A 15 -17.23 31.20 -8.11
C ALA A 15 -17.80 29.78 -7.99
N ARG A 16 -18.62 29.34 -8.95
CA ARG A 16 -19.13 27.97 -9.03
C ARG A 16 -18.03 26.95 -9.27
N ILE A 17 -17.09 27.22 -10.18
CA ILE A 17 -15.96 26.34 -10.48
C ILE A 17 -15.03 26.24 -9.27
N ILE A 18 -14.75 27.35 -8.58
CA ILE A 18 -13.94 27.37 -7.35
C ILE A 18 -14.65 26.58 -6.24
N LEU A 19 -15.96 26.76 -6.07
CA LEU A 19 -16.75 26.03 -5.10
C LEU A 19 -16.74 24.52 -5.41
N LEU A 20 -16.96 24.15 -6.67
CA LEU A 20 -16.90 22.75 -7.11
C LEU A 20 -15.49 22.16 -6.92
N ALA A 21 -14.44 22.90 -7.26
CA ALA A 21 -13.06 22.48 -7.04
C ALA A 21 -12.78 22.28 -5.55
N PHE A 22 -13.30 23.15 -4.68
CA PHE A 22 -13.18 23.03 -3.24
C PHE A 22 -13.88 21.76 -2.71
N PHE A 23 -15.14 21.53 -3.10
CA PHE A 23 -15.86 20.29 -2.74
C PHE A 23 -15.19 19.04 -3.31
N ALA A 24 -14.64 19.11 -4.53
CA ALA A 24 -13.88 18.03 -5.12
C ALA A 24 -12.61 17.72 -4.31
N VAL A 25 -11.85 18.75 -3.90
CA VAL A 25 -10.67 18.56 -3.04
C VAL A 25 -11.07 17.96 -1.69
N LEU A 26 -12.13 18.45 -1.04
CA LEU A 26 -12.63 17.85 0.21
C LEU A 26 -13.03 16.39 0.03
N TYR A 27 -13.68 16.05 -1.08
CA TYR A 27 -14.01 14.68 -1.43
C TYR A 27 -12.76 13.81 -1.60
N MET A 28 -11.72 14.34 -2.26
CA MET A 28 -10.44 13.64 -2.39
C MET A 28 -9.74 13.43 -1.05
N LEU A 29 -9.78 14.43 -0.16
CA LEU A 29 -9.21 14.34 1.18
C LEU A 29 -9.93 13.29 2.03
N ALA A 30 -11.26 13.26 1.99
CA ALA A 30 -12.06 12.26 2.69
C ALA A 30 -11.75 10.84 2.16
N GLY A 31 -11.67 10.67 0.83
CA GLY A 31 -11.27 9.42 0.21
C GLY A 31 -9.85 9.00 0.63
N ALA A 32 -8.91 9.94 0.66
CA ALA A 32 -7.53 9.66 1.04
C ALA A 32 -7.40 9.16 2.48
N VAL A 33 -8.11 9.80 3.42
CA VAL A 33 -8.15 9.37 4.83
C VAL A 33 -8.82 8.00 4.98
N LEU A 34 -9.92 7.77 4.27
CA LEU A 34 -10.64 6.49 4.32
C LEU A 34 -9.75 5.34 3.83
N PHE A 35 -9.11 5.48 2.66
CA PHE A 35 -8.22 4.47 2.10
C PHE A 35 -6.97 4.29 2.95
N GLN A 36 -6.41 5.36 3.49
CA GLN A 36 -5.29 5.27 4.43
C GLN A 36 -5.68 4.44 5.66
N PHE A 37 -6.85 4.66 6.24
CA PHE A 37 -7.30 3.88 7.39
C PHE A 37 -7.49 2.40 7.02
N LEU A 38 -8.19 2.13 5.93
CA LEU A 38 -8.50 0.77 5.48
C LEU A 38 -7.25 -0.05 5.15
N GLU A 39 -6.32 0.52 4.40
CA GLU A 39 -5.13 -0.20 3.92
C GLU A 39 -4.00 -0.22 4.96
N SER A 40 -3.90 0.78 5.84
CA SER A 40 -2.83 0.81 6.85
C SER A 40 -2.94 -0.31 7.88
N GLU A 41 -4.16 -0.71 8.27
CA GLU A 41 -4.36 -1.83 9.18
C GLU A 41 -3.95 -3.16 8.53
N VAL A 42 -4.24 -3.30 7.23
CA VAL A 42 -3.87 -4.49 6.43
C VAL A 42 -2.35 -4.58 6.29
N GLU A 43 -1.67 -3.48 5.95
CA GLU A 43 -0.19 -3.40 5.91
C GLU A 43 0.44 -3.79 7.26
N LEU A 44 -0.09 -3.29 8.37
CA LEU A 44 0.43 -3.58 9.72
C LEU A 44 0.24 -5.04 10.10
N LYS A 45 -0.91 -5.64 9.76
CA LYS A 45 -1.17 -7.05 10.00
C LYS A 45 -0.21 -7.94 9.21
N MET A 46 -0.04 -7.66 7.91
CA MET A 46 0.90 -8.38 7.05
C MET A 46 2.34 -8.28 7.57
N SER A 47 2.75 -7.09 8.01
CA SER A 47 4.08 -6.89 8.62
C SER A 47 4.26 -7.74 9.87
N ARG A 48 3.27 -7.73 10.78
CA ARG A 48 3.31 -8.50 12.03
C ARG A 48 3.38 -10.00 11.78
N ASP A 49 2.55 -10.49 10.85
CA ASP A 49 2.51 -11.92 10.51
C ASP A 49 3.84 -12.36 9.88
N TYR A 50 4.45 -11.53 9.03
CA TYR A 50 5.78 -11.76 8.48
C TYR A 50 6.85 -11.87 9.59
N TRP A 51 6.89 -10.90 10.51
CA TRP A 51 7.84 -10.92 11.62
C TRP A 51 7.66 -12.14 12.52
N ASN A 52 6.43 -12.52 12.84
CA ASN A 52 6.14 -13.73 13.63
C ASN A 52 6.67 -14.99 12.94
N MET A 53 6.46 -15.13 11.63
CA MET A 53 6.99 -16.25 10.85
C MET A 53 8.52 -16.26 10.82
N TYR A 54 9.14 -15.09 10.63
CA TYR A 54 10.60 -14.93 10.61
C TYR A 54 11.24 -15.32 11.95
N TYR A 55 10.72 -14.83 13.08
CA TYR A 55 11.23 -15.18 14.40
C TYR A 55 11.10 -16.67 14.71
N SER A 56 9.97 -17.27 14.33
CA SER A 56 9.74 -18.72 14.50
C SER A 56 10.77 -19.52 13.72
N PHE A 57 11.01 -19.17 12.45
CA PHE A 57 12.03 -19.81 11.63
C PHE A 57 13.44 -19.65 12.18
N ARG A 58 13.81 -18.43 12.60
CA ARG A 58 15.14 -18.15 13.16
C ARG A 58 15.41 -18.97 14.42
N ASN A 59 14.40 -19.12 15.29
CA ASN A 59 14.50 -19.93 16.50
C ASN A 59 14.70 -21.40 16.17
N ASP A 60 14.02 -21.92 15.15
CA ASP A 60 14.16 -23.31 14.72
C ASP A 60 15.53 -23.56 14.08
N CYS A 61 16.02 -22.65 13.23
CA CYS A 61 17.39 -22.70 12.71
C CYS A 61 18.44 -22.68 13.83
N ARG A 62 18.22 -21.89 14.88
CA ARG A 62 19.13 -21.83 16.03
C ARG A 62 19.15 -23.14 16.82
N LYS A 63 18.01 -23.81 16.97
CA LYS A 63 17.94 -25.15 17.60
C LYS A 63 18.68 -26.20 16.78
N LEU A 64 18.51 -26.18 15.45
CA LEU A 64 19.26 -27.03 14.52
C LEU A 64 20.77 -26.82 14.65
N LEU A 65 21.22 -25.56 14.68
CA LEU A 65 22.65 -25.24 14.76
C LEU A 65 23.28 -25.63 16.11
N ASN A 66 22.52 -25.56 17.20
CA ASN A 66 22.99 -25.87 18.55
C ASN A 66 22.96 -27.36 18.89
N GLY A 67 22.57 -28.23 17.95
CA GLY A 67 22.52 -29.69 18.17
C GLY A 67 21.43 -30.16 19.15
N ASN A 68 20.62 -29.25 19.69
CA ASN A 68 19.46 -29.55 20.56
C ASN A 68 18.20 -29.86 19.73
N PHE A 69 18.36 -30.46 18.56
CA PHE A 69 17.25 -30.79 17.68
C PHE A 69 16.73 -32.19 18.02
N ASP A 70 15.73 -32.22 18.89
CA ASP A 70 14.95 -33.41 19.18
C ASP A 70 13.91 -33.58 18.06
N ASP A 71 14.18 -34.46 17.09
CA ASP A 71 13.20 -35.36 16.43
C ASP A 71 13.67 -35.84 15.04
N ASN A 72 13.53 -37.15 14.83
CA ASN A 72 13.88 -37.95 13.65
C ASN A 72 12.88 -37.77 12.49
N ASN A 73 12.04 -36.74 12.52
CA ASN A 73 10.91 -36.52 11.61
C ASN A 73 11.06 -35.26 10.74
N TYR A 74 12.20 -34.59 10.81
CA TYR A 74 12.44 -33.39 10.00
C TYR A 74 13.11 -33.74 8.68
N THR A 75 12.29 -34.07 7.68
CA THR A 75 12.76 -34.26 6.31
C THR A 75 13.17 -32.91 5.69
N ILE A 76 14.20 -32.95 4.85
CA ILE A 76 14.72 -31.80 4.08
C ILE A 76 13.59 -31.08 3.33
N GLU A 77 12.56 -31.81 2.90
CA GLU A 77 11.37 -31.28 2.23
C GLU A 77 10.59 -30.28 3.11
N ILE A 78 10.40 -30.58 4.41
CA ILE A 78 9.69 -29.70 5.34
C ILE A 78 10.47 -28.39 5.56
N TYR A 79 11.81 -28.45 5.57
CA TYR A 79 12.65 -27.26 5.65
C TYR A 79 12.54 -26.39 4.41
N MET A 80 12.66 -27.00 3.23
CA MET A 80 12.55 -26.30 1.97
C MET A 80 11.18 -25.64 1.80
N ASP A 81 10.10 -26.30 2.20
CA ASP A 81 8.74 -25.77 2.17
C ASP A 81 8.59 -24.55 3.12
N ARG A 82 9.21 -24.56 4.30
CA ARG A 82 9.23 -23.39 5.20
C ARG A 82 10.04 -22.23 4.64
N VAL A 83 11.18 -22.50 4.02
CA VAL A 83 12.00 -21.48 3.35
C VAL A 83 11.22 -20.86 2.18
N HIS A 84 10.52 -21.66 1.38
CA HIS A 84 9.66 -21.16 0.31
C HIS A 84 8.53 -20.30 0.84
N ARG A 85 7.86 -20.69 1.94
CA ARG A 85 6.84 -19.86 2.59
C ARG A 85 7.38 -18.53 3.08
N LEU A 86 8.59 -18.50 3.64
CA LEU A 86 9.24 -17.25 4.06
C LEU A 86 9.63 -16.36 2.89
N LEU A 87 10.18 -16.94 1.82
CA LEU A 87 10.52 -16.23 0.59
C LEU A 87 9.27 -15.65 -0.07
N TYR A 88 8.18 -16.42 -0.09
CA TYR A 88 6.88 -15.96 -0.57
C TYR A 88 6.34 -14.80 0.29
N ALA A 89 6.36 -14.95 1.61
CA ALA A 89 5.91 -13.90 2.53
C ALA A 89 6.78 -12.63 2.44
N TYR A 90 8.10 -12.80 2.28
CA TYR A 90 9.04 -11.69 2.05
C TYR A 90 8.79 -11.01 0.71
N GLY A 91 8.61 -11.76 -0.37
CA GLY A 91 8.29 -11.25 -1.69
C GLY A 91 6.98 -10.45 -1.69
N ASN A 92 5.96 -10.96 -1.00
CA ASN A 92 4.67 -10.29 -0.84
C ASN A 92 4.77 -9.02 0.01
N ALA A 93 5.52 -9.06 1.11
CA ALA A 93 5.71 -7.88 1.97
C ALA A 93 6.63 -6.82 1.32
N SER A 94 7.61 -7.24 0.52
CA SER A 94 8.47 -6.37 -0.28
C SER A 94 7.70 -5.73 -1.43
N SER A 95 6.87 -6.50 -2.16
CA SER A 95 6.00 -5.98 -3.22
C SER A 95 4.91 -5.06 -2.67
N ALA A 96 4.41 -5.31 -1.47
CA ALA A 96 3.53 -4.38 -0.75
C ALA A 96 4.26 -3.09 -0.30
N GLY A 97 5.60 -3.09 -0.26
CA GLY A 97 6.41 -1.94 0.17
C GLY A 97 6.62 -1.85 1.68
N VAL A 98 6.30 -2.91 2.42
CA VAL A 98 6.31 -2.96 3.90
C VAL A 98 7.72 -3.03 4.49
N ILE A 99 8.68 -3.62 3.78
CA ILE A 99 9.99 -3.99 4.37
C ILE A 99 11.13 -3.02 3.99
N ASN A 100 11.06 -2.32 2.85
CA ASN A 100 12.18 -1.50 2.36
C ASN A 100 11.80 -0.20 1.62
N LYS A 101 10.54 0.24 1.69
CA LYS A 101 10.11 1.51 1.08
C LYS A 101 9.27 2.33 2.04
N ARG A 102 9.18 3.63 1.76
CA ARG A 102 8.19 4.52 2.36
C ARG A 102 6.80 3.88 2.20
N ARG A 103 5.97 3.92 3.25
CA ARG A 103 4.64 3.31 3.24
C ARG A 103 3.88 3.71 1.97
N ARG A 104 3.22 2.72 1.35
CA ARG A 104 2.56 2.92 0.05
C ARG A 104 1.37 3.86 0.18
N TRP A 105 0.66 3.72 1.29
CA TRP A 105 -0.60 4.41 1.60
C TRP A 105 -0.41 5.60 2.54
N ASP A 106 0.62 6.40 2.28
CA ASP A 106 0.75 7.72 2.90
C ASP A 106 -0.36 8.64 2.37
N PHE A 107 -0.78 9.63 3.15
CA PHE A 107 -1.76 10.65 2.73
C PHE A 107 -1.48 11.22 1.33
N ALA A 108 -0.21 11.44 0.97
CA ALA A 108 0.20 11.89 -0.37
C ALA A 108 -0.04 10.85 -1.48
N GLY A 109 0.19 9.57 -1.19
CA GLY A 109 -0.09 8.46 -2.11
C GLY A 109 -1.59 8.25 -2.32
N SER A 110 -2.37 8.30 -1.23
CA SER A 110 -3.84 8.18 -1.29
C SER A 110 -4.48 9.37 -2.03
N PHE A 111 -3.95 10.59 -1.85
CA PHE A 111 -4.41 11.76 -2.61
C PHE A 111 -4.09 11.64 -4.12
N HIS A 112 -2.89 11.18 -4.46
CA HIS A 112 -2.50 10.93 -5.85
C HIS A 112 -3.40 9.87 -6.51
N PHE A 113 -3.73 8.79 -5.78
CA PHE A 113 -4.63 7.74 -6.24
C PHE A 113 -6.05 8.27 -6.55
N VAL A 114 -6.67 9.02 -5.63
CA VAL A 114 -7.98 9.62 -5.90
C VAL A 114 -7.90 10.60 -7.09
N GLY A 115 -6.81 11.37 -7.20
CA GLY A 115 -6.53 12.21 -8.36
C GLY A 115 -6.46 11.44 -9.69
N THR A 116 -5.89 10.23 -9.71
CA THR A 116 -5.86 9.38 -10.91
C THR A 116 -7.22 8.78 -11.29
N ILE A 117 -8.09 8.52 -10.32
CA ILE A 117 -9.48 8.07 -10.59
C ILE A 117 -10.28 9.20 -11.20
N VAL A 118 -10.24 10.39 -10.59
CA VAL A 118 -11.02 11.55 -11.01
C VAL A 118 -10.53 12.10 -12.36
N SER A 119 -9.23 12.03 -12.63
CA SER A 119 -8.66 12.49 -13.90
C SER A 119 -8.83 11.50 -15.05
N THR A 120 -9.40 10.30 -14.80
CA THR A 120 -9.55 9.21 -15.79
C THR A 120 -8.24 8.71 -16.40
N ILE A 121 -7.08 9.13 -15.86
CA ILE A 121 -5.76 8.65 -16.28
C ILE A 121 -5.67 7.14 -16.09
N GLY A 122 -6.23 6.62 -14.99
CA GLY A 122 -6.30 5.18 -14.76
C GLY A 122 -4.94 4.50 -14.88
N GLU A 123 -3.87 5.09 -14.31
CA GLU A 123 -2.60 4.39 -14.15
C GLU A 123 -2.81 3.20 -13.21
N SER A 124 -3.11 2.04 -13.79
CA SER A 124 -2.99 0.72 -13.16
C SER A 124 -1.52 0.31 -12.97
N THR A 125 -0.59 1.19 -13.31
CA THR A 125 0.85 0.97 -13.32
C THR A 125 1.46 1.02 -11.91
N PHE A 126 1.03 0.11 -11.03
CA PHE A 126 1.97 -0.52 -10.10
C PHE A 126 2.07 -2.03 -10.37
N SER A 127 2.02 -2.42 -11.63
CA SER A 127 2.47 -3.73 -12.10
C SER A 127 3.42 -3.49 -13.26
N TYR A 128 4.72 -3.52 -12.99
CA TYR A 128 5.79 -4.12 -13.80
C TYR A 128 7.15 -3.59 -13.30
N TYR A 129 7.78 -4.35 -12.41
CA TYR A 129 9.24 -4.47 -12.41
C TYR A 129 9.56 -5.95 -12.55
N PRO A 130 9.90 -6.44 -13.76
CA PRO A 130 10.50 -7.75 -13.91
C PRO A 130 11.95 -7.64 -13.43
N GLY A 131 12.29 -8.36 -12.36
CA GLY A 131 13.63 -8.82 -12.04
C GLY A 131 14.73 -7.77 -11.87
N SER A 132 15.14 -7.56 -10.61
CA SER A 132 16.56 -7.51 -10.25
C SER A 132 16.70 -7.85 -8.76
#